data_AF-A0A537EVP4-F1
#
_entry.id   AF-A0A537EVP4-F1
#
_cell.length_a   1.000
_cell.length_b   1.000
_cell.length_c   1.000
_cell.angle_alpha   90.00
_cell.angle_beta   90.00
_cell.angle_gamma   90.00
#
_symmetry.space_group_name_H-M   'P 1'
#
loop_
_entity.id
_entity.type
_entity.pdbx_description
1 polymer ?
#
loop_
_entity_poly.entity_id
_entity_poly.type
_entity_poly.pdbx_seq_one_letter_code
_entity_poly.pdbx_strand_id
1 'polypeptide(L)'
;MFGSLGRGVSGRDHIVSSPERLCPMCRRVRRLSGEKKCAIHVKADSLAARHPEFDSKSIAGSSPPGVFVGSFGYPNVYVGPMVPAISGNTEILDTPEWWMGKGFDEIVDFRY
;
A
#
# COMPACT_ATOMS: atom_id res chain seq x y z
N MET A 1 17.46 -13.86 -42.57
CA MET A 1 17.95 -12.55 -42.08
C MET A 1 17.24 -12.26 -40.79
N PHE A 2 17.96 -12.41 -39.68
CA PHE A 2 17.50 -12.20 -38.32
C PHE A 2 17.32 -10.70 -38.06
N GLY A 3 16.22 -10.31 -37.44
CA GLY A 3 15.99 -8.95 -36.93
C GLY A 3 15.16 -9.05 -35.65
N SER A 4 15.80 -8.76 -34.53
CA SER A 4 15.42 -9.10 -33.16
C SER A 4 14.11 -8.47 -32.67
N LEU A 5 13.25 -9.31 -32.09
CA LEU A 5 12.23 -8.91 -31.12
C LEU A 5 12.93 -8.26 -29.91
N GLY A 6 12.91 -6.93 -29.87
CA GLY A 6 13.31 -6.15 -28.69
C GLY A 6 12.40 -6.49 -27.52
N ARG A 7 12.98 -7.06 -26.47
CA ARG A 7 12.34 -7.28 -25.18
C ARG A 7 11.79 -5.96 -24.66
N GLY A 8 10.46 -5.84 -24.63
CA GLY A 8 9.77 -4.78 -23.91
C GLY A 8 10.08 -4.94 -22.42
N VAL A 9 10.97 -4.08 -21.92
CA VAL A 9 11.21 -3.91 -20.50
C VAL A 9 9.89 -3.44 -19.89
N SER A 10 9.36 -4.23 -18.94
CA SER A 10 8.22 -3.85 -18.10
C SER A 10 8.63 -2.63 -17.27
N GLY A 11 8.43 -1.45 -17.83
CA GLY A 11 8.54 -0.19 -17.14
C GLY A 11 7.33 -0.09 -16.21
N ARG A 12 7.58 0.10 -14.91
CA ARG A 12 6.55 0.55 -13.99
C ARG A 12 6.05 1.89 -14.51
N ASP A 13 4.85 1.91 -15.06
CA ASP A 13 4.25 3.13 -15.59
C ASP A 13 4.21 4.18 -14.48
N HIS A 14 4.91 5.28 -14.69
CA HIS A 14 4.73 6.47 -13.88
C HIS A 14 3.29 6.94 -14.08
N ILE A 15 2.40 6.63 -13.14
CA ILE A 15 1.03 7.15 -13.11
C ILE A 15 1.10 8.65 -12.84
N VAL A 16 1.40 9.42 -13.88
CA VAL A 16 1.21 10.87 -13.90
C VAL A 16 -0.27 11.07 -14.20
N SER A 17 -1.05 11.33 -13.15
CA SER A 17 -2.47 11.67 -13.31
C SER A 17 -2.61 12.89 -14.23
N SER A 18 -3.04 12.64 -15.47
CA SER A 18 -3.48 13.66 -16.42
C SER A 18 -4.62 14.46 -15.77
N PRO A 19 -4.66 15.80 -15.91
CA PRO A 19 -5.62 16.68 -15.24
C PRO A 19 -7.09 16.36 -15.52
N GLU A 20 -7.41 15.58 -16.55
CA GLU A 20 -8.79 15.28 -16.97
C GLU A 20 -9.45 14.12 -16.21
N ARG A 21 -8.69 13.32 -15.45
CA ARG A 21 -9.24 12.24 -14.60
C ARG A 21 -8.98 12.51 -13.12
N LEU A 22 -9.49 13.63 -12.63
CA LEU A 22 -9.49 13.93 -11.20
C LEU A 22 -10.38 12.93 -10.47
N CYS A 23 -9.78 12.18 -9.54
CA CYS A 23 -10.50 11.21 -8.72
C CYS A 23 -11.58 11.92 -7.88
N PRO A 24 -12.89 11.62 -8.08
CA PRO A 24 -13.97 12.25 -7.31
C PRO A 24 -13.88 11.92 -5.81
N MET A 25 -13.24 10.81 -5.45
CA MET A 25 -13.03 10.39 -4.05
C MET A 25 -11.97 11.22 -3.32
N CYS A 26 -10.97 11.74 -4.03
CA CYS A 26 -9.92 12.56 -3.42
C CYS A 26 -10.42 13.95 -2.98
N ARG A 27 -11.62 14.38 -3.40
CA ARG A 27 -12.12 15.78 -3.34
C ARG A 27 -11.11 16.83 -3.80
N ARG A 28 -10.05 16.41 -4.51
CA ARG A 28 -8.83 17.20 -4.71
C ARG A 28 -8.89 17.87 -6.09
N VAL A 29 -9.95 18.67 -6.31
CA VAL A 29 -10.06 19.54 -7.50
C VAL A 29 -8.99 20.65 -7.48
N ARG A 30 -8.31 20.87 -6.34
CA ARG A 30 -7.37 21.99 -6.15
C ARG A 30 -5.91 21.62 -5.83
N ARG A 31 -5.50 20.34 -5.90
CA ARG A 31 -4.12 19.89 -5.57
C ARG A 31 -3.48 20.65 -4.37
N LEU A 32 -4.22 20.81 -3.27
CA LEU A 32 -3.78 21.60 -2.11
C LEU A 32 -2.49 21.06 -1.46
N SER A 33 -2.19 19.79 -1.70
CA SER A 33 -0.92 19.17 -1.38
C SER A 33 -0.19 18.98 -2.69
N GLY A 34 0.94 19.68 -2.86
CA GLY A 34 1.81 19.65 -4.05
C GLY A 34 2.53 18.31 -4.27
N GLU A 35 1.99 17.23 -3.72
CA GLU A 35 2.55 15.89 -3.81
C GLU A 35 2.29 15.29 -5.19
N LYS A 36 3.31 14.64 -5.75
CA LYS A 36 3.24 14.04 -7.10
C LYS A 36 2.39 12.77 -7.11
N LYS A 37 2.34 12.06 -5.97
CA LYS A 37 1.59 10.81 -5.80
C LYS A 37 0.30 11.05 -5.02
N CYS A 38 -0.79 10.42 -5.47
CA CYS A 38 -2.07 10.45 -4.78
C CYS A 38 -2.13 9.31 -3.75
N ALA A 39 -2.41 9.62 -2.48
CA ALA A 39 -2.50 8.62 -1.41
C ALA A 39 -3.47 7.46 -1.71
N ILE A 40 -4.57 7.72 -2.43
CA ILE A 40 -5.52 6.67 -2.82
C ILE A 40 -4.88 5.69 -3.82
N HIS A 41 -4.17 6.20 -4.83
CA HIS A 41 -3.50 5.37 -5.82
C HIS A 41 -2.35 4.60 -5.19
N VAL A 42 -1.53 5.29 -4.39
CA VAL A 42 -0.42 4.66 -3.64
C VAL A 42 -0.93 3.50 -2.79
N LYS A 43 -2.03 3.69 -2.05
CA LYS A 43 -2.64 2.61 -1.28
C LYS A 43 -3.15 1.47 -2.16
N ALA A 44 -3.82 1.79 -3.27
CA ALA A 44 -4.35 0.79 -4.18
C ALA A 44 -3.23 -0.05 -4.82
N ASP A 45 -2.14 0.59 -5.22
CA ASP A 45 -0.98 -0.05 -5.84
C ASP A 45 -0.27 -0.97 -4.84
N SER A 46 -0.03 -0.51 -3.60
CA SER A 46 0.59 -1.34 -2.54
C SER A 46 -0.27 -2.57 -2.20
N LEU A 47 -1.59 -2.40 -2.07
CA LEU A 47 -2.51 -3.51 -1.82
C LEU A 47 -2.58 -4.49 -3.00
N ALA A 48 -2.60 -3.98 -4.24
CA ALA A 48 -2.63 -4.81 -5.44
C ALA A 48 -1.34 -5.65 -5.58
N ALA A 49 -0.19 -5.07 -5.21
CA ALA A 49 1.09 -5.77 -5.22
C ALA A 49 1.12 -6.98 -4.25
N ARG A 50 0.38 -6.92 -3.13
CA ARG A 50 0.32 -7.98 -2.10
C ARG A 50 -0.95 -8.84 -2.15
N HIS A 51 -1.89 -8.55 -3.04
CA HIS A 51 -3.13 -9.31 -3.23
C HIS A 51 -2.98 -10.84 -3.25
N PRO A 52 -1.99 -11.45 -3.97
CA PRO A 52 -1.89 -12.92 -4.03
C PRO A 52 -1.62 -13.58 -2.67
N GLU A 53 -1.11 -12.83 -1.69
CA GLU A 53 -0.79 -13.34 -0.35
C GLU A 53 -2.03 -13.43 0.56
N PHE A 54 -3.08 -12.66 0.24
CA PHE A 54 -4.33 -12.59 1.00
C PHE A 54 -5.41 -13.58 0.54
N ASP A 55 -5.22 -14.30 -0.58
CA ASP A 55 -6.21 -15.24 -1.14
C ASP A 55 -6.19 -16.62 -0.45
N SER A 56 -5.47 -16.74 0.68
CA SER A 56 -5.33 -17.99 1.43
C SER A 56 -6.31 -18.07 2.61
N LYS A 57 -6.78 -19.27 2.94
CA LYS A 57 -7.67 -19.52 4.09
C LYS A 57 -6.94 -19.52 5.45
N SER A 58 -5.62 -19.37 5.44
CA SER A 58 -4.76 -19.45 6.62
C SER A 58 -3.75 -18.32 6.57
N ILE A 59 -3.80 -17.44 7.57
CA ILE A 59 -2.88 -16.33 7.71
C ILE A 59 -1.84 -16.72 8.75
N ALA A 60 -0.56 -16.68 8.38
CA ALA A 60 0.56 -16.94 9.27
C ALA A 60 1.62 -15.85 9.08
N GLY A 61 2.12 -15.30 10.18
CA GLY A 61 3.13 -14.25 10.16
C GLY A 61 3.58 -13.87 11.56
N SER A 62 4.71 -13.18 11.64
CA SER A 62 5.28 -12.75 12.91
C SER A 62 4.56 -11.53 13.49
N SER A 63 4.57 -11.43 14.82
CA SER A 63 4.14 -10.25 15.56
C SER A 63 5.33 -9.35 15.93
N PRO A 64 5.12 -8.02 16.08
CA PRO A 64 3.83 -7.32 16.15
C PRO A 64 3.46 -6.56 14.86
N PRO A 65 2.20 -6.62 14.43
CA PRO A 65 1.71 -5.80 13.33
C PRO A 65 0.33 -5.25 13.67
N GLY A 66 0.11 -4.83 14.92
CA GLY A 66 -1.12 -4.17 15.36
C GLY A 66 -2.43 -4.97 15.28
N VAL A 67 -3.52 -4.28 15.63
CA VAL A 67 -4.89 -4.79 15.61
C VAL A 67 -5.74 -3.87 14.74
N PHE A 68 -6.46 -4.45 13.77
CA PHE A 68 -7.39 -3.71 12.94
C PHE A 68 -8.76 -3.64 13.62
N VAL A 69 -9.28 -2.42 13.80
CA VAL A 69 -10.60 -2.16 14.38
C VAL A 69 -11.49 -1.52 13.31
N GLY A 70 -12.58 -2.19 12.95
CA GLY A 70 -13.58 -1.66 12.04
C GLY A 70 -14.51 -0.65 12.72
N SER A 71 -15.10 0.27 11.94
CA SER A 71 -16.12 1.20 12.45
C SER A 71 -17.55 0.65 12.32
N PHE A 72 -17.74 -0.43 11.56
CA PHE A 72 -19.03 -1.03 11.32
C PHE A 72 -19.54 -1.74 12.59
N GLY A 73 -20.78 -1.47 12.98
CA GLY A 73 -21.42 -2.11 14.14
C GLY A 73 -21.26 -1.37 15.49
N TYR A 74 -20.65 -0.19 15.51
CA TYR A 74 -20.41 0.58 16.75
C TYR A 74 -21.67 0.68 17.64
N PRO A 75 -21.58 0.40 18.96
CA PRO A 75 -20.35 0.18 19.75
C PRO A 75 -19.74 -1.22 19.63
N ASN A 76 -20.45 -2.22 19.08
CA ASN A 76 -19.95 -3.58 18.91
C ASN A 76 -19.21 -3.72 17.57
N VAL A 77 -17.91 -3.46 17.59
CA VAL A 77 -17.07 -3.43 16.39
C VAL A 77 -16.39 -4.76 16.11
N TYR A 78 -16.13 -5.02 14.83
CA TYR A 78 -15.27 -6.12 14.41
C TYR A 78 -13.79 -5.78 14.63
N VAL A 79 -13.06 -6.76 15.14
CA VAL A 79 -11.63 -6.66 15.39
C VAL A 79 -10.93 -7.84 14.72
N GLY A 80 -9.82 -7.58 14.04
CA GLY A 80 -9.01 -8.61 13.40
C GLY A 80 -7.52 -8.38 13.64
N PRO A 81 -6.70 -9.45 13.71
CA PRO A 81 -5.25 -9.29 13.75
C PRO A 81 -4.78 -8.73 12.40
N MET A 82 -3.84 -7.79 12.44
CA MET A 82 -3.12 -7.37 11.24
C MET A 82 -1.80 -8.14 11.26
N VAL A 83 -1.53 -8.90 10.19
CA VAL A 83 -0.43 -9.87 10.11
C VAL A 83 0.31 -9.69 8.80
N PRO A 84 1.63 -9.42 8.80
CA PRO A 84 2.43 -9.37 7.60
C PRO A 84 2.77 -10.80 7.23
N ALA A 85 2.94 -11.07 5.95
CA ALA A 85 3.27 -12.40 5.48
C ALA A 85 4.77 -12.74 5.58
N ILE A 86 5.51 -11.95 6.35
CA ILE A 86 6.91 -12.22 6.69
C ILE A 86 7.01 -12.81 8.09
N SER A 87 7.89 -13.80 8.25
CA SER A 87 8.27 -14.37 9.55
C SER A 87 9.67 -13.90 9.94
N GLY A 88 9.80 -13.30 11.12
CA GLY A 88 11.05 -12.71 11.63
C GLY A 88 10.83 -11.56 12.61
N ASN A 89 11.84 -10.71 12.78
CA ASN A 89 11.70 -9.47 13.55
C ASN A 89 10.87 -8.46 12.73
N THR A 90 9.66 -8.18 13.21
CA THR A 90 8.71 -7.24 12.60
C THR A 90 8.51 -5.97 13.43
N GLU A 91 9.36 -5.72 14.45
CA GLU A 91 9.26 -4.55 15.35
C GLU A 91 9.23 -3.21 14.58
N ILE A 92 9.95 -3.13 13.45
CA ILE A 92 9.95 -1.95 12.60
C ILE A 92 8.56 -1.60 12.06
N LEU A 93 7.64 -2.55 11.92
CA LEU A 93 6.29 -2.31 11.40
C LEU A 93 5.35 -1.64 12.42
N ASP A 94 5.67 -1.70 13.71
CA ASP A 94 4.84 -1.14 14.79
C ASP A 94 5.56 -0.04 15.60
N THR A 95 6.80 0.30 15.22
CA THR A 95 7.62 1.33 15.89
C THR A 95 7.77 2.57 14.99
N PRO A 96 6.75 3.47 14.94
CA PRO A 96 6.77 4.65 14.06
C PRO A 96 7.93 5.61 14.36
N GLU A 97 8.50 5.57 15.56
CA GLU A 97 9.68 6.34 15.95
C GLU A 97 10.89 6.03 15.05
N TRP A 98 10.98 4.79 14.55
CA TRP A 98 12.05 4.33 13.66
C TRP A 98 11.78 4.63 12.19
N TRP A 99 10.59 5.15 11.85
CA TRP A 99 10.26 5.52 10.47
C TRP A 99 10.85 6.87 10.08
N MET A 100 11.30 7.65 11.06
CA MET A 100 11.94 8.94 10.82
C MET A 100 13.19 8.77 9.94
N GLY A 101 13.22 9.47 8.80
CA GLY A 101 14.30 9.38 7.83
C GLY A 101 14.14 8.28 6.78
N LYS A 102 13.08 7.46 6.86
CA LYS A 102 12.70 6.52 5.79
C LYS A 102 12.00 7.24 4.64
N GLY A 103 12.07 6.64 3.46
CA GLY A 103 11.39 7.17 2.27
C GLY A 103 9.87 7.06 2.38
N PHE A 104 9.13 7.94 1.71
CA PHE A 104 7.66 7.89 1.70
C PHE A 104 7.11 6.53 1.23
N ASP A 105 7.66 5.99 0.13
CA ASP A 105 7.23 4.71 -0.42
C ASP A 105 7.51 3.55 0.57
N GLU A 106 8.63 3.59 1.28
CA GLU A 106 9.00 2.59 2.29
C GLU A 106 8.03 2.60 3.49
N ILE A 107 7.63 3.80 3.95
CA ILE A 107 6.66 3.95 5.04
C ILE A 107 5.27 3.45 4.64
N VAL A 108 4.85 3.73 3.40
CA VAL A 108 3.61 3.20 2.85
C VAL A 108 3.65 1.67 2.86
N ASP A 109 4.80 1.09 2.49
CA ASP A 109 4.95 -0.35 2.42
C ASP A 109 4.94 -1.05 3.78
N PHE A 110 5.21 -0.35 4.89
CA PHE A 110 5.04 -0.92 6.23
C PHE A 110 3.57 -1.14 6.61
N ARG A 111 2.61 -0.50 5.90
CA ARG A 111 1.19 -0.48 6.26
C ARG A 111 0.27 -1.26 5.32
N TYR A 112 0.59 -1.35 4.04
CA TYR A 112 -0.32 -1.89 3.00
C TYR A 112 0.25 -3.11 2.31
#